data_AF-A0A7X9D2Y0-F1
#
_entry.id   AF-A0A7X9D2Y0-F1
#
_cell.length_a   1.000
_cell.length_b   1.000
_cell.length_c   1.000
_cell.angle_alpha   90.00
_cell.angle_beta   90.00
_cell.angle_gamma   90.00
#
_symmetry.space_group_name_H-M   'P 1'
#
loop_
_entity.id
_entity.type
_entity.pdbx_description
1 polymer ?
#
loop_
_entity_poly.entity_id
_entity_poly.type
_entity_poly.pdbx_seq_one_letter_code
_entity_poly.pdbx_strand_id
1 'polypeptide(L)'
;MNLNMGKSQNTKIQKENIFSRISKALGDKSEILPVHQMGENQNLIESIRDAKKEWISANYNFEQAVDSEIIDYYIYKIKAYQVRYEYLLKKAKEKGITYL
;
A
#
# COMPACT_ATOMS: atom_id res chain seq x y z
N MET A 1 -58.72 17.14 -23.45
CA MET A 1 -58.81 17.02 -21.97
C MET A 1 -57.49 16.41 -21.49
N ASN A 2 -56.92 16.95 -20.40
CA ASN A 2 -55.55 16.77 -19.87
C ASN A 2 -54.44 17.45 -20.69
N LEU A 3 -54.00 18.67 -20.35
CA LEU A 3 -53.16 19.12 -19.22
C LEU A 3 -51.67 18.82 -19.41
N ASN A 4 -50.99 19.90 -19.78
CA ASN A 4 -49.64 20.33 -19.43
C ASN A 4 -49.02 19.66 -18.17
N MET A 5 -47.70 19.43 -18.19
CA MET A 5 -46.71 20.03 -17.28
C MET A 5 -45.55 19.05 -16.98
N GLY A 6 -44.31 19.50 -17.24
CA GLY A 6 -43.11 18.77 -16.83
C GLY A 6 -41.83 19.24 -17.54
N LYS A 7 -41.49 20.52 -17.45
CA LYS A 7 -40.17 21.03 -17.84
C LYS A 7 -39.08 20.40 -16.96
N SER A 8 -37.96 19.99 -17.54
CA SER A 8 -36.66 20.31 -16.94
C SER A 8 -35.56 20.31 -18.00
N GLN A 9 -35.07 21.51 -18.29
CA GLN A 9 -33.92 21.78 -19.12
C GLN A 9 -32.65 21.52 -18.31
N ASN A 10 -31.72 20.77 -18.91
CA ASN A 10 -30.33 21.17 -19.10
C ASN A 10 -29.58 21.75 -17.88
N THR A 11 -28.51 21.11 -17.42
CA THR A 11 -27.24 21.82 -17.21
C THR A 11 -26.05 20.86 -17.06
N LYS A 12 -25.16 21.01 -18.03
CA LYS A 12 -23.75 20.61 -18.09
C LYS A 12 -23.01 21.18 -16.86
N ILE A 13 -22.79 20.38 -15.81
CA ILE A 13 -22.02 20.83 -14.65
C ILE A 13 -20.56 20.42 -14.84
N GLN A 14 -19.77 21.46 -15.11
CA GLN A 14 -18.32 21.53 -15.09
C GLN A 14 -17.78 21.03 -13.73
N LYS A 15 -17.49 19.74 -13.59
CA LYS A 15 -16.78 19.21 -12.41
C LYS A 15 -15.27 19.45 -12.46
N GLU A 16 -14.75 20.08 -13.50
CA GLU A 16 -13.30 20.22 -13.71
C GLU A 16 -12.68 21.51 -13.15
N ASN A 17 -13.47 22.50 -12.68
CA ASN A 17 -12.92 23.77 -12.20
C ASN A 17 -13.28 24.13 -10.75
N ILE A 18 -13.89 23.21 -10.00
CA ILE A 18 -14.28 23.47 -8.60
C ILE A 18 -13.17 23.02 -7.63
N PHE A 19 -12.49 21.90 -7.94
CA PHE A 19 -11.42 21.36 -7.10
C PHE A 19 -10.17 22.26 -7.01
N SER A 20 -9.87 23.05 -8.05
CA SER A 20 -8.71 23.95 -8.07
C SER A 20 -8.87 25.22 -7.23
N ARG A 21 -10.10 25.56 -6.82
CA ARG A 21 -10.38 26.75 -5.99
C ARG A 21 -10.49 26.43 -4.51
N ILE A 22 -10.93 25.22 -4.17
CA ILE A 22 -11.06 24.78 -2.77
C ILE A 22 -9.67 24.56 -2.14
N SER A 23 -8.66 24.18 -2.93
CA SER A 23 -7.29 23.94 -2.45
C SER A 23 -6.51 25.19 -2.03
N LYS A 24 -6.95 26.41 -2.42
CA LYS A 24 -6.30 27.66 -1.99
C LYS A 24 -6.82 28.20 -0.66
N ALA A 25 -8.02 27.80 -0.25
CA ALA A 25 -8.67 28.29 0.98
C ALA A 25 -8.40 27.41 2.20
N LEU A 26 -7.97 26.16 1.98
CA LEU A 26 -7.60 25.21 3.03
C LEU A 26 -6.08 25.10 3.02
N GLY A 27 -5.43 25.74 3.98
CA GLY A 27 -3.98 25.76 4.16
C GLY A 27 -3.40 24.42 4.62
N ASP A 28 -3.70 23.35 3.90
CA ASP A 28 -3.20 22.01 4.18
C ASP A 28 -2.28 21.56 3.04
N LYS A 29 -1.03 21.24 3.40
CA LYS A 29 0.02 20.75 2.50
C LYS A 29 -0.26 19.31 2.09
N SER A 30 -1.42 19.04 1.49
CA SER A 30 -1.69 17.75 0.85
C SER A 30 -1.08 17.79 -0.54
N GLU A 31 0.18 17.36 -0.63
CA GLU A 31 0.80 17.02 -1.90
C GLU A 31 -0.09 15.96 -2.58
N ILE A 32 -0.66 16.31 -3.73
CA ILE A 32 -1.43 15.37 -4.55
C ILE A 32 -0.41 14.32 -5.03
N LEU A 33 -0.34 13.17 -4.34
CA LEU A 33 0.56 12.08 -4.72
C LEU A 33 0.14 11.54 -6.10
N PRO A 34 1.06 11.47 -7.08
CA PRO A 34 0.77 10.87 -8.38
C PRO A 34 0.25 9.45 -8.22
N VAL A 35 -0.83 9.08 -8.94
CA VAL A 35 -1.45 7.73 -8.90
C VAL A 35 -0.43 6.59 -9.03
N HIS A 36 0.63 6.79 -9.81
CA HIS A 36 1.73 5.85 -9.95
C HIS A 36 2.46 5.55 -8.63
N GLN A 37 2.72 6.57 -7.80
CA GLN A 37 3.40 6.43 -6.50
C GLN A 37 2.53 5.67 -5.49
N MET A 38 1.20 5.81 -5.58
CA MET A 38 0.27 5.09 -4.70
C MET A 38 0.32 3.58 -4.95
N GLY A 39 0.41 3.16 -6.22
CA GLY A 39 0.56 1.74 -6.59
C GLY A 39 1.90 1.15 -6.15
N GLU A 40 3.00 1.90 -6.31
CA GLU A 40 4.31 1.46 -5.80
C GLU A 40 4.33 1.27 -4.28
N ASN A 41 3.69 2.19 -3.55
CA ASN A 41 3.61 2.10 -2.09
C ASN A 41 2.81 0.88 -1.66
N GLN A 42 1.70 0.56 -2.35
CA GLN A 42 0.93 -0.65 -2.09
C GLN A 42 1.77 -1.91 -2.35
N ASN A 43 2.47 -1.99 -3.49
CA ASN A 43 3.35 -3.12 -3.81
C ASN A 43 4.45 -3.31 -2.74
N LEU A 44 5.01 -2.22 -2.22
CA LEU A 44 5.99 -2.27 -1.14
C LEU A 44 5.37 -2.79 0.17
N ILE A 45 4.19 -2.33 0.53
CA ILE A 45 3.46 -2.81 1.73
C ILE A 45 3.15 -4.30 1.61
N GLU A 46 2.70 -4.76 0.45
CA GLU A 46 2.45 -6.19 0.19
C GLU A 46 3.74 -7.00 0.30
N SER A 47 4.82 -6.53 -0.31
CA SER A 47 6.14 -7.17 -0.20
C SER A 47 6.64 -7.28 1.24
N ILE A 48 6.37 -6.27 2.08
CA ILE A 48 6.70 -6.29 3.52
C ILE A 48 5.89 -7.36 4.25
N ARG A 49 4.57 -7.43 3.97
CA ARG A 49 3.69 -8.44 4.58
C ARG A 49 4.12 -9.84 4.19
N ASP A 50 4.48 -10.06 2.94
CA ASP A 50 4.90 -11.36 2.46
C ASP A 50 6.25 -11.75 3.03
N ALA A 51 7.24 -10.85 3.06
CA ALA A 51 8.52 -11.12 3.70
C ALA A 51 8.35 -11.47 5.20
N LYS A 52 7.42 -10.82 5.91
CA LYS A 52 7.10 -11.15 7.30
C LYS A 52 6.48 -12.55 7.42
N LYS A 53 5.53 -12.90 6.56
CA LYS A 53 4.90 -14.24 6.56
C LYS A 53 5.92 -15.33 6.26
N GLU A 54 6.78 -15.12 5.26
CA GLU A 54 7.85 -16.04 4.89
C GLU A 54 8.82 -16.24 6.06
N TRP A 55 9.20 -15.16 6.73
CA TRP A 55 10.08 -15.23 7.90
C TRP A 55 9.45 -16.02 9.05
N ILE A 56 8.19 -15.73 9.40
CA ILE A 56 7.46 -16.47 10.45
C ILE A 56 7.32 -17.95 10.06
N SER A 57 6.96 -18.23 8.81
CA SER A 57 6.83 -19.61 8.33
C SER A 57 8.16 -20.37 8.36
N ALA A 58 9.28 -19.72 8.02
CA ALA A 58 10.59 -20.33 8.13
C ALA A 58 10.96 -20.68 9.58
N ASN A 59 10.63 -19.82 10.55
CA ASN A 59 10.80 -20.14 11.96
C ASN A 59 9.91 -21.30 12.38
N TYR A 60 8.62 -21.29 12.03
CA TYR A 60 7.71 -22.39 12.36
C TYR A 60 8.21 -23.74 11.81
N ASN A 61 8.68 -23.76 10.57
CA ASN A 61 9.19 -24.98 9.95
C ASN A 61 10.54 -25.42 10.53
N PHE A 62 11.37 -24.48 10.97
CA PHE A 62 12.63 -24.79 11.67
C PHE A 62 12.37 -25.58 12.95
N GLU A 63 11.34 -25.21 13.73
CA GLU A 63 10.95 -25.95 14.93
C GLU A 63 10.53 -27.41 14.65
N GLN A 64 10.17 -27.72 13.40
CA GLN A 64 9.79 -29.07 12.97
C GLN A 64 10.92 -29.82 12.26
N ALA A 65 12.08 -29.18 12.03
CA ALA A 65 13.21 -29.79 11.33
C ALA A 65 13.97 -30.74 12.26
N VAL A 66 14.25 -31.95 11.77
CA VAL A 66 14.96 -32.99 12.54
C VAL A 66 16.31 -33.31 11.89
N ASP A 67 16.36 -33.39 10.57
CA ASP A 67 17.58 -33.68 9.83
C ASP A 67 18.53 -32.48 9.83
N SER A 68 19.82 -32.73 10.09
CA SER A 68 20.85 -31.69 10.20
C SER A 68 20.92 -30.76 8.98
N GLU A 69 20.81 -31.30 7.78
CA GLU A 69 20.85 -30.56 6.52
C GLU A 69 19.63 -29.63 6.37
N ILE A 70 18.48 -30.06 6.89
CA ILE A 70 17.24 -29.28 6.86
C ILE A 70 17.26 -28.19 7.93
N ILE A 71 17.83 -28.48 9.11
CA ILE A 71 18.10 -27.49 10.16
C ILE A 71 18.98 -26.37 9.60
N ASP A 72 20.12 -26.71 8.99
CA ASP A 72 21.03 -25.73 8.39
C ASP A 72 20.34 -24.91 7.30
N TYR A 73 19.58 -25.58 6.42
CA TYR A 73 18.79 -24.90 5.39
C TYR A 73 17.85 -23.84 6.00
N TYR A 74 17.11 -24.18 7.07
CA TYR A 74 16.20 -23.23 7.70
C TYR A 74 16.93 -22.12 8.46
N ILE A 75 18.11 -22.36 9.05
CA ILE A 75 18.93 -21.30 9.65
C ILE A 75 19.28 -20.23 8.60
N TYR A 76 19.79 -20.65 7.44
CA TYR A 76 20.10 -19.72 6.35
C TYR A 76 18.84 -19.00 5.83
N LYS A 77 17.74 -19.73 5.69
CA LYS A 77 16.47 -19.20 5.19
C LYS A 77 15.87 -18.16 6.13
N ILE A 78 15.86 -18.42 7.44
CA ILE A 78 15.41 -17.47 8.46
C ILE A 78 16.25 -16.20 8.37
N LYS A 79 17.58 -16.33 8.28
CA LYS A 79 18.46 -15.16 8.20
C LYS A 79 18.21 -14.34 6.94
N ALA A 80 18.05 -15.00 5.79
CA ALA A 80 17.75 -14.34 4.53
C ALA A 80 16.41 -13.57 4.58
N TYR A 81 15.36 -14.19 5.12
CA TYR A 81 14.05 -13.56 5.24
C TYR A 81 14.00 -12.42 6.25
N GLN A 82 14.71 -12.55 7.37
CA GLN A 82 14.88 -11.45 8.32
C GLN A 82 15.50 -10.23 7.64
N VAL A 83 16.65 -10.43 6.97
CA VAL A 83 17.37 -9.34 6.29
C VAL A 83 16.51 -8.70 5.21
N ARG A 84 15.76 -9.49 4.42
CA ARG A 84 14.82 -8.98 3.42
C ARG A 84 13.72 -8.14 4.07
N TYR A 85 13.11 -8.62 5.15
CA TYR A 85 12.06 -7.89 5.86
C TYR A 85 12.57 -6.55 6.40
N GLU A 86 13.70 -6.54 7.09
CA GLU A 86 14.34 -5.33 7.63
C GLU A 86 14.69 -4.32 6.53
N TYR A 87 15.21 -4.80 5.39
CA TYR A 87 15.50 -3.97 4.22
C TYR A 87 14.23 -3.29 3.67
N LEU A 88 13.14 -4.04 3.54
CA LEU A 88 11.88 -3.50 3.03
C LEU A 88 11.24 -2.49 4.01
N LEU A 89 11.34 -2.74 5.32
CA LEU A 89 10.93 -1.77 6.35
C LEU A 89 11.73 -0.47 6.24
N LYS A 90 13.05 -0.56 6.04
CA LYS A 90 13.91 0.60 5.81
C LYS A 90 13.46 1.38 4.57
N LYS A 91 13.14 0.68 3.47
CA LYS A 91 12.62 1.31 2.23
C LYS A 91 11.28 2.01 2.43
N ALA A 92 10.38 1.41 3.20
CA ALA A 92 9.10 2.04 3.52
C ALA A 92 9.28 3.31 4.38
N LYS A 93 10.20 3.27 5.36
CA LYS A 93 10.57 4.44 6.16
C LYS A 93 11.16 5.56 5.29
N GLU A 94 12.04 5.24 4.35
CA GLU A 94 12.61 6.20 3.38
C GLU A 94 11.51 6.85 2.50
N LYS A 95 10.42 6.14 2.20
CA LYS A 95 9.25 6.63 1.47
C LYS A 95 8.19 7.32 2.36
N GLY A 96 8.43 7.46 3.66
CA GLY A 96 7.48 8.09 4.59
C GLY A 96 6.25 7.22 4.92
N ILE A 97 6.30 5.92 4.66
CA ILE A 97 5.22 4.98 4.99
C ILE A 97 5.40 4.53 6.44
N THR A 98 4.55 5.03 7.34
CA THR A 98 4.66 4.85 8.80
C THR A 98 3.70 3.82 9.40
N TYR A 99 2.67 3.37 8.68
CA TYR A 99 1.69 2.40 9.15
C TYR A 99 1.82 1.09 8.36
N LEU A 100 2.58 0.12 8.89
CA LEU A 100 2.88 -1.17 8.26
C LEU A 100 2.35 -2.36 9.06
#